data_AF-B8ITL0-F1
#
_entry.id   AF-B8ITL0-F1
#
_cell.length_a   1.000
_cell.length_b   1.000
_cell.length_c   1.000
_cell.angle_alpha   90.00
_cell.angle_beta   90.00
_cell.angle_gamma   90.00
#
_symmetry.space_group_name_H-M   'P 1'
#
loop_
_entity.id
_entity.type
_entity.pdbx_description
1 polymer ?
#
loop_
_entity_poly.entity_id
_entity_poly.type
_entity_poly.pdbx_seq_one_letter_code
_entity_poly.pdbx_strand_id
1 'polypeptide(L)' 'MDLAQGLQPGGQSGRDRHLAAYLEEPRPGPRTIAEGVTLDVAAAVANDPIAFLTMGWEDATDAARQDAFRTAILLARADV' A
#
# COMPACT_ATOMS: atom_id res chain seq x y z
N MET A 1 36.62 -6.70 -10.34
CA MET A 1 35.20 -7.09 -10.22
C MET A 1 34.55 -6.03 -9.37
N ASP A 2 33.75 -5.18 -10.02
CA ASP A 2 33.01 -4.12 -9.38
C ASP A 2 31.65 -4.68 -8.96
N LEU A 3 31.37 -4.69 -7.65
CA LEU A 3 30.10 -5.16 -7.07
C LEU A 3 29.09 -4.02 -6.89
N ALA A 4 29.30 -2.86 -7.52
CA ALA A 4 28.42 -1.70 -7.39
C ALA A 4 27.24 -1.67 -8.39
N GLN A 5 26.72 -2.83 -8.82
CA GLN A 5 25.45 -2.90 -9.55
C GLN A 5 24.49 -3.85 -8.86
N GLY A 6 23.53 -3.30 -8.10
CA GLY A 6 22.50 -4.16 -7.51
C GLY A 6 21.55 -3.55 -6.49
N LEU A 7 21.45 -2.23 -6.35
CA LEU A 7 20.24 -1.64 -5.79
C LEU A 7 20.00 -0.32 -6.52
N GLN A 8 19.39 -0.42 -7.70
CA GLN A 8 18.70 0.72 -8.27
C GLN A 8 17.74 1.21 -7.19
N PRO A 9 17.80 2.47 -6.72
CA PRO A 9 16.76 2.98 -5.85
C PRO A 9 15.45 2.77 -6.61
N GLY A 10 14.58 1.93 -6.03
CA GLY A 10 13.33 1.48 -6.65
C GLY A 10 12.70 2.64 -7.39
N GLY A 11 12.60 2.47 -8.70
CA GLY A 11 12.38 3.55 -9.64
C GLY A 11 11.20 4.43 -9.23
N GLN A 12 11.30 5.68 -9.65
CA GLN A 12 10.25 6.70 -9.66
C GLN A 12 9.04 6.22 -10.52
N SER A 13 8.40 5.14 -10.12
CA SER A 13 7.33 4.49 -10.86
C SER A 13 6.03 4.86 -10.16
N GLY A 14 5.44 5.95 -10.66
CA GLY A 14 4.05 6.36 -10.44
C GLY A 14 3.54 6.22 -9.01
N ARG A 15 3.50 7.33 -8.28
CA ARG A 15 2.77 7.45 -7.01
C ARG A 15 1.44 6.69 -7.12
N ASP A 16 1.27 5.64 -6.33
CA ASP A 16 0.05 4.83 -6.38
C ASP A 16 -1.12 5.74 -5.97
N ARG A 17 -1.99 6.08 -6.93
CA ARG A 17 -3.09 7.02 -6.70
C ARG A 17 -4.03 6.53 -5.58
N HIS A 18 -4.12 5.22 -5.37
CA HIS A 18 -4.95 4.63 -4.33
C HIS A 18 -4.29 4.77 -2.96
N LEU A 19 -2.97 4.66 -2.88
CA LEU A 19 -2.22 4.99 -1.67
C LEU A 19 -2.35 6.47 -1.33
N ALA A 20 -2.17 7.37 -2.30
CA ALA A 20 -2.29 8.81 -2.07
C ALA A 20 -3.68 9.18 -1.55
N ALA A 21 -4.74 8.68 -2.21
CA ALA A 21 -6.11 8.88 -1.76
C ALA A 21 -6.39 8.27 -0.38
N TYR A 22 -5.79 7.11 -0.07
CA TYR A 22 -5.90 6.50 1.25
C TYR A 22 -5.21 7.34 2.34
N LEU A 23 -4.00 7.85 2.09
CA LEU A 23 -3.26 8.67 3.06
C LEU A 23 -3.93 10.03 3.31
N GLU A 24 -4.57 10.61 2.29
CA GLU A 24 -5.38 11.83 2.46
C GLU A 24 -6.63 11.58 3.29
N GLU A 25 -7.25 10.40 3.13
CA GLU A 25 -8.53 10.10 3.78
C GLU A 25 -8.72 8.60 4.07
N PRO A 26 -8.12 8.08 5.17
CA PRO A 26 -8.15 6.66 5.54
C PRO A 26 -9.48 6.30 6.22
N ARG A 27 -10.60 6.52 5.52
CA ARG A 27 -11.93 6.17 6.02
C ARG A 27 -12.25 4.69 5.80
N PRO A 28 -12.78 4.00 6.83
CA PRO A 28 -13.32 2.66 6.68
C PRO A 28 -14.56 2.66 5.78
N GLY A 29 -14.78 1.51 5.13
CA GLY A 29 -15.89 1.26 4.25
C GLY A 29 -15.46 0.64 2.92
N PRO A 30 -16.30 -0.20 2.29
CA PRO A 30 -16.02 -0.80 0.99
C PRO A 30 -15.85 0.28 -0.09
N ARG A 31 -14.81 0.15 -0.91
CA ARG A 31 -14.57 1.00 -2.08
C ARG A 31 -14.26 0.15 -3.31
N THR A 32 -14.76 0.58 -4.47
CA THR A 32 -14.42 -0.06 -5.73
C THR A 32 -12.99 0.30 -6.11
N ILE A 33 -12.11 -0.70 -6.18
CA ILE A 33 -10.69 -0.53 -6.51
C ILE A 33 -10.37 -0.93 -7.96
N ALA A 34 -11.22 -1.79 -8.54
CA ALA A 34 -11.21 -2.16 -9.95
C ALA A 34 -12.65 -2.52 -10.38
N GLU A 35 -12.88 -2.67 -11.69
CA GLU A 35 -14.19 -3.07 -12.21
C GLU A 35 -14.66 -4.39 -11.56
N GLY A 36 -15.81 -4.37 -10.90
CA GLY A 36 -16.37 -5.52 -10.20
C GLY A 36 -15.66 -5.91 -8.89
N VAL A 37 -14.63 -5.18 -8.45
CA VAL A 37 -13.87 -5.50 -7.24
C VAL A 37 -14.07 -4.43 -6.18
N THR A 38 -14.65 -4.84 -5.05
CA THR A 38 -14.87 -3.96 -3.91
C THR A 38 -14.04 -4.43 -2.72
N LEU A 39 -13.37 -3.48 -2.04
CA LEU A 39 -12.54 -3.76 -0.88
C LEU A 39 -12.63 -2.62 0.13
N ASP A 40 -12.74 -2.94 1.42
CA ASP A 40 -12.47 -1.98 2.48
C ASP A 40 -10.96 -1.88 2.71
N VAL A 41 -10.35 -0.86 2.12
CA VAL A 41 -8.90 -0.64 2.16
C VAL A 41 -8.42 -0.30 3.57
N ALA A 42 -9.19 0.47 4.34
CA ALA A 42 -8.78 0.81 5.71
C ALA A 42 -8.87 -0.41 6.63
N ALA A 43 -9.89 -1.26 6.45
CA ALA A 43 -9.95 -2.54 7.15
C ALA A 43 -8.80 -3.47 6.71
N ALA A 44 -8.47 -3.52 5.43
CA ALA A 44 -7.34 -4.30 4.92
C ALA A 44 -6.01 -3.87 5.58
N VAL A 45 -5.74 -2.57 5.62
CA VAL A 45 -4.54 -2.01 6.26
C VAL A 45 -4.56 -2.25 7.79
N ALA A 46 -5.70 -2.10 8.45
CA ALA A 46 -5.82 -2.34 9.88
C ALA A 46 -5.62 -3.83 10.27
N ASN A 47 -6.00 -4.75 9.39
CA ASN A 47 -5.88 -6.19 9.61
C ASN A 47 -4.49 -6.75 9.31
N ASP A 48 -3.64 -6.01 8.59
CA ASP A 48 -2.24 -6.36 8.34
C ASP A 48 -1.32 -5.60 9.31
N PRO A 49 -0.66 -6.28 10.27
CA PRO A 49 0.16 -5.60 11.28
C PRO A 49 1.31 -4.79 10.71
N ILE A 50 1.91 -5.23 9.60
CA ILE A 50 3.03 -4.54 8.97
C ILE A 50 2.53 -3.27 8.28
N ALA A 51 1.42 -3.33 7.56
CA ALA A 51 0.79 -2.18 6.93
C ALA A 51 0.30 -1.17 7.96
N PHE A 52 -0.37 -1.61 9.02
CA PHE A 52 -0.79 -0.72 10.10
C PHE A 52 0.38 0.06 10.69
N LEU A 53 1.46 -0.63 11.06
CA LEU A 53 2.66 -0.01 11.63
C LEU A 53 3.37 0.92 10.63
N THR A 54 3.54 0.46 9.38
CA THR A 54 4.22 1.23 8.33
C THR A 54 3.46 2.51 7.98
N MET A 55 2.12 2.49 8.03
CA MET A 55 1.30 3.68 7.78
C MET A 55 1.37 4.70 8.93
N GLY A 56 1.51 4.24 10.18
CA GLY A 56 1.62 5.12 11.34
C GLY A 56 3.03 5.66 11.61
N TRP A 57 4.07 5.07 11.03
CA TRP A 57 5.46 5.46 11.31
C TRP A 57 5.90 6.63 10.44
N GLU A 58 6.22 7.78 11.04
CA GLU A 58 6.64 9.01 10.36
C GLU A 58 7.80 8.82 9.36
N ASP A 59 8.85 8.09 9.75
CA ASP A 59 10.06 7.89 8.92
C ASP A 59 9.91 6.81 7.84
N ALA A 60 8.75 6.17 7.74
CA ALA A 60 8.52 5.17 6.70
C ALA A 60 8.57 5.82 5.31
N THR A 61 9.44 5.28 4.45
CA THR A 61 9.60 5.78 3.08
C THR A 61 8.34 5.56 2.26
N ASP A 62 8.12 6.39 1.25
CA ASP A 62 7.00 6.23 0.31
C ASP A 62 6.96 4.82 -0.31
N ALA A 63 8.13 4.27 -0.64
CA ALA A 63 8.25 2.91 -1.18
C ALA A 63 7.80 1.85 -0.16
N ALA A 64 8.22 1.97 1.11
CA ALA A 64 7.81 1.04 2.16
C ALA A 64 6.29 1.09 2.40
N ARG A 65 5.71 2.30 2.44
CA ARG A 65 4.25 2.49 2.56
C ARG A 65 3.53 1.86 1.36
N GLN A 66 4.05 2.03 0.15
CA GLN A 66 3.48 1.48 -1.07
C GLN A 66 3.50 -0.05 -1.09
N ASP A 67 4.61 -0.66 -0.70
CA ASP A 67 4.71 -2.12 -0.63
C ASP A 67 3.77 -2.68 0.45
N ALA A 68 3.76 -2.08 1.64
CA ALA A 68 2.88 -2.52 2.72
C ALA A 68 1.38 -2.35 2.37
N PHE A 69 1.02 -1.25 1.69
CA PHE A 69 -0.34 -1.02 1.19
C PHE A 69 -0.79 -2.09 0.19
N ARG A 70 0.06 -2.40 -0.78
CA ARG A 70 -0.23 -3.44 -1.78
C ARG A 70 -0.34 -4.81 -1.15
N THR A 71 0.53 -5.14 -0.20
CA THR A 71 0.46 -6.39 0.56
C THR A 71 -0.86 -6.50 1.32
N ALA A 72 -1.27 -5.46 2.04
CA ALA A 72 -2.56 -5.46 2.74
C ALA A 72 -3.75 -5.70 1.80
N ILE A 73 -3.77 -5.03 0.64
CA ILE A 73 -4.82 -5.22 -0.38
C ILE A 73 -4.82 -6.64 -0.93
N LEU A 74 -3.64 -7.21 -1.23
CA LEU A 74 -3.51 -8.57 -1.79
C LEU A 74 -3.91 -9.66 -0.80
N LEU A 75 -3.64 -9.46 0.49
CA LEU A 75 -3.98 -10.41 1.55
C LEU A 75 -5.43 -10.26 2.02
N ALA A 76 -6.04 -9.11 1.79
CA ALA A 76 -7.45 -8.93 2.04
C ALA A 76 -8.27 -9.77 1.06
N ARG A 77 -9.22 -10.55 1.58
CA ARG A 77 -10.21 -11.23 0.75
C ARG A 77 -11.11 -10.16 0.14
N ALA A 78 -10.99 -9.95 -1.17
CA ALA A 78 -11.90 -9.10 -1.90
C ALA A 78 -13.25 -9.82 -2.07
N ASP A 79 -14.34 -9.06 -1.90
CA ASP A 79 -15.66 -9.52 -2.28
C ASP A 79 -15.78 -9.36 -3.81
N VAL A 80 -16.09 -10.48 -4.49
CA VAL A 80 -16.29 -10.60 -5.95
C VAL A 80 -17.71 -11.05 -6.26
#